data_AF-H5YPR5-F1
#
_entry.id   AF-H5YPR5-F1
#
_cell.length_a   1.000
_cell.length_b   1.000
_cell.length_c   1.000
_cell.angle_alpha   90.00
_cell.angle_beta   90.00
_cell.angle_gamma   90.00
#
_symmetry.space_group_name_H-M   'P 1'
#
loop_
_entity.id
_entity.type
_entity.pdbx_description
1 polymer ?
#
loop_
_entity_poly.entity_id
_entity_poly.type
_entity_poly.pdbx_seq_one_letter_code
_entity_poly.pdbx_strand_id
1 'polypeptide(L)'
;MVVVVSAVFILKLLGLALYAIPESDDFCFFDANNHHGMVGSVSIFYNSAIGRITPLLLMQLPAVLRSSTGIDLFICYVVIMVAFMIAFVAAMIFLARRIQPNTTLLQQTALGLAFVAVLASEAPSLHDMFYWLPGVACYIVPAAIIVSVFAELINATENGVRFSRASTALMAFGGLAAAMCNEFTAVWLIGAVSCSLLARWVFDQRLQLDAHLWIGLATVAGLAVVLSAPGNSVRMSQFPLAGDFLNSLKEAFLFGLIGLGRLFREPATGTWLLFVVLVTTVLPQPNCVGSRNRKFLAAGVALISLGGAYFGYFVHQYATGNRLVERAQNEVLVFVLFGLTMSAALFARAYRDRICKLVTALPLPSSVMGIAVPLIFGASLAVALHYSKVGMQIRSERDDFSVFWLESMERHARLTLSPEQRLVVAQHTVHPTTLMNSDVTDNPGRLPNDCIARLYQKESIVAGPAGTSSVQRAD
;
A
#
# COMPACT_ATOMS: atom_id res chain seq x y z
N MET A 1 25.08 -8.71 1.12
CA MET A 1 24.05 -9.73 0.81
C MET A 1 22.63 -9.17 0.96
N VAL A 2 22.21 -8.69 2.14
CA VAL A 2 20.86 -8.11 2.38
C VAL A 2 20.43 -7.11 1.31
N VAL A 3 21.25 -6.07 1.06
CA VAL A 3 20.99 -5.06 0.01
C VAL A 3 20.76 -5.71 -1.34
N VAL A 4 21.63 -6.65 -1.74
CA VAL A 4 21.58 -7.29 -3.06
C VAL A 4 20.30 -8.12 -3.20
N VAL A 5 19.98 -8.94 -2.20
CA VAL A 5 18.79 -9.80 -2.21
C VAL A 5 17.52 -8.96 -2.31
N SER A 6 17.40 -7.93 -1.46
CA SER A 6 16.23 -7.05 -1.45
C SER A 6 16.14 -6.20 -2.72
N ALA A 7 17.26 -5.66 -3.20
CA ALA A 7 17.29 -4.88 -4.44
C ALA A 7 16.91 -5.73 -5.64
N VAL A 8 17.43 -6.96 -5.77
CA VAL A 8 17.06 -7.87 -6.87
C VAL A 8 15.57 -8.20 -6.83
N PHE A 9 15.00 -8.44 -5.65
CA PHE A 9 13.55 -8.69 -5.52
C PHE A 9 12.74 -7.47 -5.97
N ILE A 10 13.08 -6.27 -5.49
CA ILE A 10 12.38 -5.03 -5.86
C ILE A 10 12.57 -4.70 -7.35
N LEU A 11 13.76 -4.92 -7.92
CA LEU A 11 14.01 -4.70 -9.35
C LEU A 11 13.18 -5.64 -10.22
N LYS A 12 12.91 -6.88 -9.78
CA LYS A 12 11.98 -7.77 -10.49
C LYS A 12 10.56 -7.20 -10.49
N LEU A 13 10.10 -6.66 -9.37
CA LEU A 13 8.78 -6.01 -9.27
C LEU A 13 8.71 -4.74 -10.12
N LEU A 14 9.75 -3.91 -10.12
CA LEU A 14 9.84 -2.75 -11.02
C LEU A 14 9.83 -3.17 -12.49
N GLY A 15 10.50 -4.28 -12.83
CA GLY A 15 10.45 -4.86 -14.17
C GLY A 15 9.05 -5.33 -14.56
N LEU A 16 8.29 -5.88 -13.60
CA LEU A 16 6.90 -6.28 -13.83
C LEU A 16 5.97 -5.10 -14.12
N ALA A 17 6.24 -3.93 -13.55
CA ALA A 17 5.46 -2.72 -13.84
C ALA A 17 5.48 -2.33 -15.33
N LEU A 18 6.50 -2.76 -16.09
CA LEU A 18 6.57 -2.54 -17.53
C LEU A 18 5.50 -3.32 -18.32
N TYR A 19 4.94 -4.37 -17.72
CA TYR A 19 3.86 -5.16 -18.29
C TYR A 19 2.47 -4.72 -17.79
N ALA A 20 2.40 -3.73 -16.89
CA ALA A 20 1.13 -3.25 -16.36
C ALA A 20 0.33 -2.50 -17.43
N ILE A 21 -0.97 -2.74 -17.49
CA ILE A 21 -1.91 -2.09 -18.41
C ILE A 21 -3.10 -1.50 -17.65
N PRO A 22 -3.79 -0.48 -18.20
CA PRO A 22 -5.07 -0.04 -17.66
C PRO A 22 -6.11 -1.16 -17.59
N GLU A 23 -6.87 -1.21 -16.50
CA GLU A 23 -7.91 -2.22 -16.29
C GLU A 23 -9.19 -1.65 -15.66
N SER A 24 -10.32 -2.32 -15.92
CA SER A 24 -11.60 -2.04 -15.26
C SER A 24 -11.97 -0.55 -15.26
N ASP A 25 -11.92 0.07 -14.08
CA ASP A 25 -12.35 1.44 -13.84
C ASP A 25 -11.36 2.47 -14.42
N ASP A 26 -10.11 2.09 -14.72
CA ASP A 26 -9.10 2.97 -15.31
C ASP A 26 -9.61 3.62 -16.59
N PHE A 27 -10.23 2.82 -17.47
CA PHE A 27 -10.81 3.29 -18.71
C PHE A 27 -11.92 4.32 -18.46
N CYS A 28 -12.72 4.15 -17.41
CA CYS A 28 -13.78 5.09 -17.05
C CYS A 28 -13.20 6.43 -16.57
N PHE A 29 -12.14 6.38 -15.75
CA PHE A 29 -11.47 7.60 -15.28
C PHE A 29 -10.85 8.37 -16.43
N PHE A 30 -10.19 7.67 -17.36
CA PHE A 30 -9.56 8.30 -18.52
C PHE A 30 -10.59 8.87 -19.49
N ASP A 31 -11.70 8.19 -19.71
CA ASP A 31 -12.80 8.68 -20.54
C ASP A 31 -13.42 9.96 -19.95
N ALA A 32 -13.76 9.93 -18.65
CA ALA A 32 -14.30 11.10 -17.96
C ALA A 32 -13.32 12.28 -17.97
N ASN A 33 -12.01 12.02 -17.87
CA ASN A 33 -10.98 13.05 -17.98
C ASN A 33 -10.98 13.70 -19.37
N ASN A 34 -11.04 12.90 -20.43
CA ASN A 34 -11.02 13.42 -21.80
C ASN A 34 -12.21 14.33 -22.10
N HIS A 35 -13.37 14.05 -21.50
CA HIS A 35 -14.60 14.83 -21.73
C HIS A 35 -14.79 16.01 -20.78
N HIS A 36 -14.34 15.90 -19.52
CA HIS A 36 -14.66 16.86 -18.47
C HIS A 36 -13.43 17.47 -17.78
N GLY A 37 -12.22 17.06 -18.19
CA GLY A 37 -10.98 17.39 -17.52
C GLY A 37 -10.87 16.74 -16.13
N MET A 38 -9.74 16.97 -15.46
CA MET A 38 -9.44 16.39 -14.16
C MET A 38 -10.48 16.78 -13.09
N VAL A 39 -10.82 18.07 -12.99
CA VAL A 39 -11.75 18.57 -11.96
C VAL A 39 -13.17 18.08 -12.21
N GLY A 40 -13.62 18.08 -13.47
CA GLY A 40 -14.95 17.59 -13.83
C GLY A 40 -15.09 16.09 -13.57
N SER A 41 -14.08 15.30 -13.95
CA SER A 41 -14.01 13.86 -13.66
C SER A 41 -14.12 13.58 -12.14
N VAL A 42 -13.30 14.26 -11.32
CA VAL A 42 -13.35 14.14 -9.85
C VAL A 42 -14.74 14.48 -9.31
N SER A 43 -15.35 15.56 -9.79
CA SER A 43 -16.70 15.97 -9.35
C SER A 43 -17.76 14.91 -9.68
N ILE A 44 -17.72 14.34 -10.90
CA ILE A 44 -18.66 13.30 -11.32
C ILE A 44 -18.55 12.10 -10.38
N PHE A 45 -17.35 11.54 -10.22
CA PHE A 45 -17.16 10.34 -9.40
C PHE A 45 -17.41 10.62 -7.91
N TYR A 46 -17.04 11.79 -7.38
CA TYR A 46 -17.30 12.18 -6.00
C TYR A 46 -18.79 12.14 -5.65
N ASN A 47 -19.63 12.60 -6.58
CA ASN A 47 -21.07 12.66 -6.37
C ASN A 47 -21.79 11.35 -6.73
N SER A 48 -21.23 10.50 -7.61
CA SER A 48 -21.94 9.34 -8.15
C SER A 48 -21.49 7.98 -7.61
N ALA A 49 -20.22 7.81 -7.22
CA ALA A 49 -19.67 6.48 -6.95
C ALA A 49 -18.56 6.40 -5.87
N ILE A 50 -17.66 7.39 -5.81
CA ILE A 50 -16.41 7.33 -5.05
C ILE A 50 -16.19 8.63 -4.28
N GLY A 51 -16.48 8.63 -2.98
CA GLY A 51 -16.33 9.83 -2.14
C GLY A 51 -14.90 10.22 -1.76
N ARG A 52 -13.90 9.97 -2.61
CA ARG A 52 -12.47 10.02 -2.23
C ARG A 52 -11.68 10.94 -3.17
N ILE A 53 -11.42 12.17 -2.74
CA ILE A 53 -10.85 13.21 -3.63
C ILE A 53 -9.39 12.92 -4.00
N THR A 54 -8.52 12.65 -3.03
CA THR A 54 -7.09 12.40 -3.29
C THR A 54 -6.85 11.30 -4.32
N PRO A 55 -7.43 10.09 -4.19
CA PRO A 55 -7.19 9.04 -5.15
C PRO A 55 -7.83 9.35 -6.50
N LEU A 56 -9.01 10.00 -6.55
CA LEU A 56 -9.60 10.41 -7.82
C LEU A 56 -8.68 11.34 -8.60
N LEU A 57 -8.02 12.29 -7.94
CA LEU A 57 -7.00 13.16 -8.56
C LEU A 57 -5.80 12.35 -9.08
N LEU A 58 -5.29 11.42 -8.27
CA LEU A 58 -4.14 10.58 -8.63
C LEU A 58 -4.44 9.63 -9.79
N MET A 59 -5.66 9.09 -9.86
CA MET A 59 -6.12 8.24 -10.96
C MET A 59 -6.20 9.00 -12.29
N GLN A 60 -6.28 10.33 -12.29
CA GLN A 60 -6.29 11.12 -13.53
C GLN A 60 -4.89 11.30 -14.14
N LEU A 61 -3.81 11.01 -13.41
CA LEU A 61 -2.45 11.38 -13.82
C LEU A 61 -2.04 10.80 -15.18
N PRO A 62 -2.33 9.53 -15.54
CA PRO A 62 -1.99 9.01 -16.87
C PRO A 62 -2.66 9.80 -18.01
N ALA A 63 -3.95 10.13 -17.87
CA ALA A 63 -4.69 10.90 -18.87
C ALA A 63 -4.18 12.35 -18.97
N VAL A 64 -3.89 12.99 -17.83
CA VAL A 64 -3.30 14.33 -17.79
C VAL A 64 -1.92 14.35 -18.46
N LEU A 65 -1.07 13.36 -18.18
CA LEU A 65 0.24 13.24 -18.81
C LEU A 65 0.13 13.03 -20.32
N ARG A 66 -0.78 12.15 -20.78
CA ARG A 66 -1.08 11.97 -22.21
C ARG A 66 -1.51 13.28 -22.87
N SER A 67 -2.48 13.98 -22.29
CA SER A 67 -3.02 15.22 -22.88
C SER A 67 -1.98 16.34 -22.99
N SER A 68 -1.02 16.39 -22.06
CA SER A 68 0.02 17.42 -22.01
C SER A 68 1.26 17.10 -22.85
N THR A 69 1.56 15.83 -23.08
CA THR A 69 2.79 15.40 -23.77
C THR A 69 2.54 14.77 -25.14
N GLY A 70 1.31 14.32 -25.42
CA GLY A 70 0.97 13.54 -26.61
C GLY A 70 1.48 12.09 -26.58
N ILE A 71 2.09 11.64 -25.47
CA ILE A 71 2.57 10.26 -25.30
C ILE A 71 1.37 9.32 -25.17
N ASP A 72 1.51 8.09 -25.65
CA ASP A 72 0.49 7.05 -25.54
C ASP A 72 0.05 6.81 -24.07
N LEU A 73 -1.24 6.50 -23.90
CA LEU A 73 -1.87 6.32 -22.59
C LEU A 73 -1.27 5.16 -21.79
N PHE A 74 -0.96 4.04 -22.43
CA PHE A 74 -0.43 2.87 -21.74
C PHE A 74 1.01 3.12 -21.28
N ILE A 75 1.80 3.85 -22.07
CA ILE A 75 3.13 4.32 -21.64
C ILE A 75 3.00 5.26 -20.44
N CYS A 76 2.07 6.23 -20.49
CA CYS A 76 1.81 7.13 -19.38
C CYS A 76 1.39 6.36 -18.10
N TYR A 77 0.57 5.32 -18.26
CA TYR A 77 0.15 4.45 -17.16
C TYR A 77 1.35 3.78 -16.48
N VAL A 78 2.23 3.13 -17.26
CA VAL A 78 3.45 2.48 -16.76
C VAL A 78 4.35 3.48 -16.04
N VAL A 79 4.58 4.67 -16.61
CA VAL A 79 5.40 5.72 -15.98
C VAL A 79 4.85 6.11 -14.61
N ILE A 80 3.53 6.28 -14.49
CA ILE A 80 2.89 6.63 -13.22
C ILE A 80 2.96 5.47 -12.22
N MET A 81 2.77 4.22 -12.63
CA MET A 81 2.91 3.04 -11.76
C MET A 81 4.34 2.89 -11.22
N VAL A 82 5.35 3.02 -12.09
CA VAL A 82 6.76 3.01 -11.69
C VAL A 82 7.06 4.17 -10.73
N ALA A 83 6.55 5.37 -11.01
CA ALA A 83 6.75 6.54 -10.15
C ALA A 83 6.16 6.32 -8.75
N PHE A 84 4.95 5.76 -8.64
CA PHE A 84 4.36 5.42 -7.33
C PHE A 84 5.17 4.36 -6.59
N MET A 85 5.64 3.32 -7.29
CA MET A 85 6.44 2.27 -6.66
C MET A 85 7.78 2.83 -6.13
N ILE A 86 8.46 3.69 -6.90
CA ILE A 86 9.69 4.37 -6.47
C ILE A 86 9.40 5.28 -5.27
N ALA A 87 8.32 6.06 -5.31
CA ALA A 87 7.92 6.92 -4.20
C ALA A 87 7.63 6.10 -2.92
N PHE A 88 6.97 4.96 -3.05
CA PHE A 88 6.72 4.04 -1.94
C PHE A 88 8.03 3.48 -1.36
N VAL A 89 8.96 3.02 -2.21
CA VAL A 89 10.29 2.56 -1.78
C VAL A 89 11.05 3.69 -1.06
N ALA A 90 11.04 4.89 -1.62
CA ALA A 90 11.68 6.06 -1.02
C ALA A 90 11.09 6.41 0.36
N ALA A 91 9.77 6.33 0.51
CA ALA A 91 9.08 6.53 1.79
C ALA A 91 9.51 5.48 2.83
N MET A 92 9.65 4.20 2.43
CA MET A 92 10.12 3.16 3.34
C MET A 92 11.61 3.28 3.70
N ILE A 93 12.45 3.77 2.79
CA ILE A 93 13.86 4.10 3.11
C ILE A 93 13.93 5.29 4.07
N PHE A 94 13.14 6.34 3.83
CA PHE A 94 13.01 7.46 4.75
C PHE A 94 12.58 6.97 6.14
N LEU A 95 11.60 6.07 6.19
CA LEU A 95 11.13 5.46 7.41
C LEU A 95 12.24 4.71 8.15
N ALA A 96 13.04 3.89 7.44
CA ALA A 96 14.16 3.17 8.04
C ALA A 96 15.15 4.11 8.76
N ARG A 97 15.32 5.35 8.28
CA ARG A 97 16.11 6.38 8.98
C ARG A 97 15.52 6.78 10.33
N ARG A 98 14.19 6.78 10.45
CA ARG A 98 13.50 7.07 11.71
C ARG A 98 13.59 5.91 12.68
N ILE A 99 13.54 4.68 12.17
CA ILE A 99 13.74 3.49 13.01
C ILE A 99 15.17 3.47 13.53
N GLN A 100 16.19 3.74 12.72
CA GLN A 100 17.60 3.66 13.11
C GLN A 100 18.39 4.92 12.74
N PRO A 101 18.23 6.04 13.49
CA PRO A 101 18.83 7.34 13.12
C PRO A 101 20.37 7.34 13.14
N ASN A 102 21.00 6.48 13.92
CA ASN A 102 22.46 6.43 14.10
C ASN A 102 23.19 5.52 13.10
N THR A 103 22.54 5.16 11.99
CA THR A 103 23.10 4.26 10.97
C THR A 103 23.57 5.02 9.73
N THR A 104 24.46 4.40 8.95
CA THR A 104 24.92 4.99 7.69
C THR A 104 23.81 4.99 6.65
N LEU A 105 23.90 5.86 5.65
CA LEU A 105 22.95 5.90 4.54
C LEU A 105 22.77 4.53 3.87
N LEU A 106 23.86 3.78 3.68
CA LEU A 106 23.81 2.45 3.09
C LEU A 106 23.02 1.46 3.97
N GLN A 107 23.20 1.50 5.28
CA GLN A 107 22.44 0.67 6.23
C GLN A 107 20.96 1.05 6.24
N GLN A 108 20.64 2.34 6.21
CA GLN A 108 19.26 2.83 6.12
C GLN A 108 18.58 2.36 4.83
N THR A 109 19.28 2.48 3.70
CA THR A 109 18.81 1.96 2.41
C THR A 109 18.64 0.45 2.46
N ALA A 110 19.58 -0.29 3.06
CA ALA A 110 19.47 -1.74 3.21
C ALA A 110 18.22 -2.15 4.01
N LEU A 111 17.96 -1.47 5.13
CA LEU A 111 16.80 -1.70 5.98
C LEU A 111 15.50 -1.35 5.26
N GLY A 112 15.46 -0.21 4.58
CA GLY A 112 14.28 0.22 3.81
C GLY A 112 13.95 -0.74 2.67
N LEU A 113 14.96 -1.14 1.88
CA LEU A 113 14.78 -2.12 0.80
C LEU A 113 14.35 -3.49 1.35
N ALA A 114 14.96 -3.95 2.44
CA ALA A 114 14.55 -5.21 3.07
C ALA A 114 13.10 -5.14 3.57
N PHE A 115 12.70 -4.02 4.17
CA PHE A 115 11.33 -3.82 4.63
C PHE A 115 10.32 -3.83 3.47
N VAL A 116 10.61 -3.13 2.38
CA VAL A 116 9.76 -3.15 1.17
C VAL A 116 9.67 -4.55 0.58
N ALA A 117 10.79 -5.27 0.49
CA ALA A 117 10.80 -6.62 -0.04
C ALA A 117 9.92 -7.57 0.78
N VAL A 118 9.96 -7.44 2.11
CA VAL A 118 9.07 -8.19 3.02
C VAL A 118 7.62 -7.75 2.82
N LEU A 119 7.32 -6.45 2.84
CA LEU A 119 5.94 -5.97 2.60
C LEU A 119 5.36 -6.50 1.27
N ALA A 120 6.14 -6.43 0.21
CA ALA A 120 5.73 -6.91 -1.10
C ALA A 120 5.61 -8.44 -1.16
N SER A 121 6.45 -9.19 -0.44
CA SER A 121 6.35 -10.65 -0.40
C SER A 121 5.10 -11.16 0.33
N GLU A 122 4.62 -10.36 1.26
CA GLU A 122 3.47 -10.62 2.13
C GLU A 122 2.14 -10.07 1.56
N ALA A 123 2.18 -9.37 0.42
CA ALA A 123 1.04 -8.65 -0.13
C ALA A 123 -0.18 -9.58 -0.34
N PRO A 124 -1.35 -9.27 0.25
CA PRO A 124 -2.61 -9.92 -0.11
C PRO A 124 -2.83 -10.02 -1.61
N SER A 125 -2.63 -8.91 -2.34
CA SER A 125 -2.63 -8.87 -3.80
C SER A 125 -1.52 -7.95 -4.28
N LEU A 126 -0.56 -8.50 -5.03
CA LEU A 126 0.54 -7.74 -5.61
C LEU A 126 0.04 -6.79 -6.72
N HIS A 127 -0.91 -7.27 -7.52
CA HIS A 127 -1.64 -6.49 -8.52
C HIS A 127 -2.19 -5.20 -7.91
N ASP A 128 -2.99 -5.34 -6.84
CA ASP A 128 -3.62 -4.21 -6.17
C ASP A 128 -2.63 -3.30 -5.43
N MET A 129 -1.44 -3.80 -5.11
CA MET A 129 -0.40 -3.05 -4.40
C MET A 129 0.43 -2.17 -5.34
N PHE A 130 0.71 -2.61 -6.57
CA PHE A 130 1.68 -1.92 -7.43
C PHE A 130 1.28 -1.74 -8.89
N TYR A 131 0.33 -2.51 -9.43
CA TYR A 131 0.08 -2.54 -10.87
C TYR A 131 -1.31 -2.08 -11.27
N TRP A 132 -2.22 -1.94 -10.30
CA TRP A 132 -3.55 -1.37 -10.52
C TRP A 132 -3.71 -0.01 -9.85
N LEU A 133 -3.90 1.02 -10.67
CA LEU A 133 -3.88 2.43 -10.26
C LEU A 133 -4.90 2.76 -9.15
N PRO A 134 -6.17 2.31 -9.18
CA PRO A 134 -7.10 2.49 -8.09
C PRO A 134 -6.66 1.88 -6.77
N GLY A 135 -6.03 0.70 -6.82
CA GLY A 135 -5.45 0.03 -5.65
C GLY A 135 -4.33 0.87 -5.03
N VAL A 136 -3.38 1.30 -5.85
CA VAL A 136 -2.24 2.14 -5.42
C VAL A 136 -2.71 3.47 -4.83
N ALA A 137 -3.57 4.19 -5.57
CA ALA A 137 -4.01 5.53 -5.18
C ALA A 137 -4.88 5.52 -3.91
N CYS A 138 -5.79 4.56 -3.76
CA CYS A 138 -6.70 4.50 -2.62
C CYS A 138 -6.06 3.96 -1.34
N TYR A 139 -5.00 3.15 -1.44
CA TYR A 139 -4.53 2.35 -0.30
C TYR A 139 -3.02 2.42 -0.06
N ILE A 140 -2.19 2.43 -1.10
CA ILE A 140 -0.72 2.41 -0.91
C ILE A 140 -0.16 3.81 -0.67
N VAL A 141 -0.69 4.82 -1.36
CA VAL A 141 -0.39 6.23 -1.07
C VAL A 141 -0.75 6.61 0.36
N PRO A 142 -2.00 6.42 0.85
CA PRO A 142 -2.32 6.72 2.23
C PRO A 142 -1.52 5.84 3.21
N ALA A 143 -1.26 4.56 2.91
CA ALA A 143 -0.41 3.70 3.73
C ALA A 143 0.99 4.31 3.96
N ALA A 144 1.65 4.79 2.90
CA ALA A 144 2.96 5.44 3.00
C ALA A 144 2.91 6.70 3.87
N ILE A 145 1.82 7.48 3.76
CA ILE A 145 1.63 8.70 4.54
C ILE A 145 1.39 8.38 6.03
N ILE A 146 0.45 7.48 6.37
CA ILE A 146 0.16 7.14 7.76
C ILE A 146 1.39 6.56 8.46
N VAL A 147 2.15 5.65 7.84
CA VAL A 147 3.35 5.11 8.49
C VAL A 147 4.45 6.16 8.65
N SER A 148 4.55 7.11 7.72
CA SER A 148 5.49 8.23 7.85
C SER A 148 5.11 9.17 8.99
N VAL A 149 3.83 9.56 9.09
CA VAL A 149 3.33 10.37 10.23
C VAL A 149 3.52 9.60 11.53
N PHE A 150 3.13 8.33 11.56
CA PHE A 150 3.21 7.52 12.78
C PHE A 150 4.66 7.32 13.24
N ALA A 151 5.60 7.14 12.31
CA ALA A 151 7.02 7.07 12.62
C ALA A 151 7.56 8.36 13.21
N GLU A 152 7.18 9.53 12.69
CA GLU A 152 7.56 10.82 13.26
C GLU A 152 7.01 11.00 14.68
N LEU A 153 5.74 10.63 14.90
CA LEU A 153 5.12 10.68 16.23
C LEU A 153 5.86 9.77 17.22
N ILE A 154 6.17 8.53 16.83
CA ILE A 154 6.91 7.57 17.67
C ILE A 154 8.32 8.08 17.93
N ASN A 155 9.05 8.48 16.90
CA ASN A 155 10.44 8.94 17.01
C ASN A 155 10.56 10.21 17.87
N ALA A 156 9.64 11.16 17.71
CA ALA A 156 9.65 12.38 18.52
C ALA A 156 9.31 12.08 19.99
N THR A 157 8.38 11.15 20.24
CA THR A 157 8.02 10.70 21.59
C THR A 157 9.16 9.92 22.24
N GLU A 158 9.81 9.00 21.52
CA GLU A 158 10.93 8.20 22.02
C GLU A 158 12.16 9.06 22.36
N ASN A 159 12.40 10.13 21.61
CA ASN A 159 13.57 10.98 21.82
C ASN A 159 13.26 12.26 22.61
N GLY A 160 12.00 12.49 23.00
CA GLY A 160 11.58 13.73 23.66
C GLY A 160 11.74 14.98 22.79
N VAL A 161 11.79 14.81 21.47
CA VAL A 161 12.03 15.89 20.50
C VAL A 161 10.72 16.58 20.16
N ARG A 162 10.80 17.89 19.90
CA ARG A 162 9.68 18.71 19.47
C ARG A 162 9.49 18.60 17.96
N PHE A 163 8.23 18.55 17.52
CA PHE A 163 7.92 18.75 16.11
C PHE A 163 8.33 20.16 15.66
N SER A 164 8.99 20.26 14.51
CA SER A 164 9.21 21.54 13.85
C SER A 164 7.92 22.01 13.17
N ARG A 165 7.83 23.31 12.84
CA ARG A 165 6.69 23.85 12.08
C ARG A 165 6.55 23.17 10.72
N ALA A 166 7.68 22.92 10.03
CA ALA A 166 7.69 22.22 8.75
C ALA A 166 7.19 20.78 8.89
N SER A 167 7.65 20.04 9.91
CA SER A 167 7.18 18.67 10.18
C SER A 167 5.69 18.65 10.53
N THR A 168 5.22 19.61 11.32
CA THR A 168 3.79 19.75 11.65
C THR A 168 2.96 20.02 10.40
N ALA A 169 3.38 20.95 9.55
CA ALA A 169 2.69 21.28 8.30
C ALA A 169 2.65 20.09 7.34
N LEU A 170 3.76 19.35 7.19
CA LEU A 170 3.83 18.15 6.37
C LEU A 170 2.92 17.03 6.90
N MET A 171 2.91 16.79 8.22
CA MET A 171 2.01 15.80 8.82
C MET A 171 0.54 16.21 8.74
N ALA A 172 0.23 17.50 8.85
CA ALA A 172 -1.14 18.01 8.68
C ALA A 172 -1.62 17.88 7.24
N PHE A 173 -0.80 18.29 6.25
CA PHE A 173 -1.12 18.14 4.83
C PHE A 173 -1.21 16.66 4.43
N GLY A 174 -0.26 15.84 4.87
CA GLY A 174 -0.31 14.39 4.69
C GLY A 174 -1.56 13.79 5.33
N GLY A 175 -1.88 14.19 6.55
CA GLY A 175 -3.08 13.72 7.27
C GLY A 175 -4.38 14.06 6.53
N LEU A 176 -4.50 15.28 6.01
CA LEU A 176 -5.62 15.70 5.15
C LEU A 176 -5.69 14.84 3.88
N ALA A 177 -4.58 14.71 3.15
CA ALA A 177 -4.54 13.97 1.89
C ALA A 177 -4.88 12.49 2.07
N ALA A 178 -4.29 11.84 3.09
CA ALA A 178 -4.52 10.43 3.39
C ALA A 178 -5.93 10.16 3.93
N ALA A 179 -6.48 11.07 4.75
CA ALA A 179 -7.86 10.99 5.22
C ALA A 179 -8.88 11.08 4.07
N MET A 180 -8.53 11.73 2.96
CA MET A 180 -9.35 11.78 1.74
C MET A 180 -9.22 10.56 0.83
N CYS A 181 -8.39 9.56 1.19
CA CYS A 181 -8.18 8.36 0.36
C CYS A 181 -9.14 7.22 0.63
N ASN A 182 -9.55 7.01 1.88
CA ASN A 182 -10.52 6.00 2.27
C ASN A 182 -11.07 6.28 3.67
N GLU A 183 -12.04 5.47 4.09
CA GLU A 183 -12.88 5.73 5.26
C GLU A 183 -12.20 5.39 6.59
N PHE A 184 -11.10 4.64 6.60
CA PHE A 184 -10.46 4.16 7.84
C PHE A 184 -9.10 4.80 8.14
N THR A 185 -8.33 5.27 7.15
CA THR A 185 -7.01 5.88 7.38
C THR A 185 -7.09 7.10 8.31
N ALA A 186 -8.13 7.92 8.18
CA ALA A 186 -8.32 9.10 9.03
C ALA A 186 -8.44 8.74 10.52
N VAL A 187 -9.15 7.65 10.83
CA VAL A 187 -9.33 7.19 12.22
C VAL A 187 -8.01 6.67 12.78
N TRP A 188 -7.20 5.99 11.96
CA TRP A 188 -5.86 5.58 12.35
C TRP A 188 -4.95 6.77 12.67
N LEU A 189 -4.99 7.81 11.83
CA LEU A 189 -4.25 9.06 12.04
C LEU A 189 -4.69 9.77 13.33
N ILE A 190 -6.00 9.93 13.55
CA ILE A 190 -6.54 10.54 14.78
C ILE A 190 -6.12 9.74 16.00
N GLY A 191 -6.21 8.40 15.93
CA GLY A 191 -5.74 7.50 16.97
C GLY A 191 -4.25 7.67 17.25
N ALA A 192 -3.41 7.67 16.22
CA ALA A 192 -1.96 7.85 16.35
C ALA A 192 -1.59 9.21 16.98
N VAL A 193 -2.22 10.30 16.54
CA VAL A 193 -2.02 11.65 17.10
C VAL A 193 -2.46 11.70 18.57
N SER A 194 -3.62 11.15 18.89
CA SER A 194 -4.16 11.10 20.25
C SER A 194 -3.26 10.29 21.19
N CYS A 195 -2.77 9.15 20.73
CA CYS A 195 -1.84 8.32 21.48
C CYS A 195 -0.46 8.97 21.63
N SER A 196 0.03 9.73 20.65
CA SER A 196 1.27 10.50 20.80
C SER A 196 1.13 11.58 21.87
N LEU A 197 0.00 12.29 21.89
CA LEU A 197 -0.30 13.28 22.93
C LEU A 197 -0.37 12.63 24.31
N LEU A 198 -1.06 11.49 24.44
CA LEU A 198 -1.14 10.72 25.67
C LEU A 198 0.24 10.24 26.13
N ALA A 199 1.05 9.69 25.22
CA ALA A 199 2.38 9.21 25.55
C ALA A 199 3.28 10.36 26.03
N ARG A 200 3.22 11.54 25.40
CA ARG A 200 3.94 12.73 25.86
C ARG A 200 3.51 13.15 27.26
N TRP A 201 2.21 13.09 27.57
CA TRP A 201 1.71 13.37 28.92
C TRP A 201 2.23 12.36 29.95
N VAL A 202 2.12 11.06 29.66
CA VAL A 202 2.60 9.99 30.55
C VAL A 202 4.13 10.05 30.75
N PHE A 203 4.88 10.52 29.74
CA PHE A 203 6.34 10.58 29.78
C PHE A 203 6.88 11.93 30.31
N ASP A 204 6.00 12.81 30.80
CA ASP A 204 6.34 14.16 31.28
C ASP A 204 7.10 14.99 30.24
N GLN A 205 6.69 14.89 28.98
CA GLN A 205 7.23 15.64 27.86
C GLN A 205 6.32 16.83 27.52
N ARG A 206 6.87 17.83 26.82
CA ARG A 206 6.05 18.93 26.28
C ARG A 206 4.99 18.36 25.34
N LEU A 207 3.72 18.64 25.64
CA LEU A 207 2.56 18.11 24.91
C LEU A 207 2.47 18.59 23.46
N GLN A 208 2.90 19.82 23.15
CA GLN A 208 2.75 20.44 21.82
C GLN A 208 1.30 20.40 21.31
N LEU A 209 0.36 20.88 22.13
CA LEU A 209 -1.08 20.86 21.82
C LEU A 209 -1.39 21.53 20.47
N ASP A 210 -0.67 22.59 20.14
CA ASP A 210 -0.76 23.29 18.86
C ASP A 210 -0.49 22.36 17.67
N ALA A 211 0.63 21.63 17.70
CA ALA A 211 0.99 20.72 16.62
C ALA A 211 -0.01 19.57 16.48
N HIS A 212 -0.39 18.93 17.59
CA HIS A 212 -1.36 17.84 17.57
C HIS A 212 -2.75 18.31 17.10
N LEU A 213 -3.17 19.52 17.50
CA LEU A 213 -4.43 20.11 17.07
C LEU A 213 -4.44 20.34 15.55
N TRP A 214 -3.39 20.92 14.98
CA TRP A 214 -3.33 21.16 13.54
C TRP A 214 -3.35 19.86 12.72
N ILE A 215 -2.60 18.85 13.15
CA ILE A 215 -2.58 17.54 12.47
C ILE A 215 -3.95 16.86 12.59
N GLY A 216 -4.54 16.88 13.79
CA GLY A 216 -5.85 16.31 14.07
C GLY A 216 -6.97 16.99 13.28
N LEU A 217 -7.03 18.33 13.30
CA LEU A 217 -8.04 19.11 12.56
C LEU A 217 -7.93 18.89 11.06
N ALA A 218 -6.72 18.88 10.49
CA ALA A 218 -6.53 18.62 9.06
C ALA A 218 -7.01 17.20 8.68
N THR A 219 -6.73 16.21 9.53
CA THR A 219 -7.20 14.83 9.35
C THR A 219 -8.73 14.73 9.43
N VAL A 220 -9.34 15.39 10.43
CA VAL A 220 -10.80 15.44 10.60
C VAL A 220 -11.47 16.14 9.42
N ALA A 221 -10.87 17.21 8.88
CA ALA A 221 -11.37 17.89 7.68
C ALA A 221 -11.37 16.93 6.47
N GLY A 222 -10.30 16.16 6.28
CA GLY A 222 -10.25 15.14 5.21
C GLY A 222 -11.29 14.04 5.40
N LEU A 223 -11.49 13.57 6.63
CA LEU A 223 -12.55 12.61 6.94
C LEU A 223 -13.94 13.19 6.65
N ALA A 224 -14.19 14.43 7.03
CA ALA A 224 -15.45 15.10 6.76
C ALA A 224 -15.75 15.17 5.25
N VAL A 225 -14.74 15.43 4.43
CA VAL A 225 -14.86 15.40 2.96
C VAL A 225 -15.28 14.01 2.47
N VAL A 226 -14.71 12.93 3.00
CA VAL A 226 -15.09 11.56 2.60
C VAL A 226 -16.49 11.21 3.08
N LEU A 227 -16.81 11.47 4.34
CA LEU A 227 -18.11 11.12 4.91
C LEU A 227 -19.28 11.93 4.33
N SER A 228 -19.01 13.15 3.84
CA SER A 228 -20.04 14.00 3.24
C SER A 228 -20.31 13.68 1.76
N ALA A 229 -19.56 12.75 1.16
CA ALA A 229 -19.68 12.47 -0.26
C ALA A 229 -20.96 11.67 -0.59
N PRO A 230 -21.86 12.19 -1.45
CA PRO A 230 -23.09 11.49 -1.82
C PRO A 230 -22.85 10.13 -2.47
N GLY A 231 -21.76 9.99 -3.24
CA GLY A 231 -21.41 8.75 -3.92
C GLY A 231 -21.19 7.58 -2.95
N ASN A 232 -20.78 7.83 -1.71
CA ASN A 232 -20.62 6.78 -0.71
C ASN A 232 -21.98 6.18 -0.30
N SER A 233 -23.01 7.01 -0.14
CA SER A 233 -24.37 6.53 0.16
C SER A 233 -24.97 5.73 -1.00
N VAL A 234 -24.78 6.20 -2.23
CA VAL A 234 -25.21 5.49 -3.45
C VAL A 234 -24.55 4.11 -3.51
N ARG A 235 -23.24 4.05 -3.28
CA ARG A 235 -22.50 2.79 -3.28
C ARG A 235 -22.93 1.87 -2.14
N MET A 236 -23.13 2.39 -0.93
CA MET A 236 -23.61 1.58 0.19
C MET A 236 -24.99 0.97 -0.08
N SER A 237 -25.90 1.67 -0.79
CA SER A 237 -27.22 1.12 -1.11
C SER A 237 -27.22 -0.09 -2.05
N GLN A 238 -26.08 -0.37 -2.71
CA GLN A 238 -25.90 -1.56 -3.55
C GLN A 238 -25.62 -2.82 -2.72
N PHE A 239 -25.37 -2.69 -1.42
CA PHE A 239 -25.00 -3.78 -0.54
C PHE A 239 -26.11 -4.06 0.48
N PRO A 240 -26.81 -5.21 0.40
CA PRO A 240 -27.96 -5.50 1.26
C PRO A 240 -27.60 -5.66 2.75
N LEU A 241 -26.34 -5.97 3.05
CA LEU A 241 -25.82 -6.16 4.41
C LEU A 241 -25.06 -4.93 4.95
N ALA A 242 -25.02 -3.82 4.19
CA ALA A 242 -24.43 -2.59 4.68
C ALA A 242 -25.20 -2.05 5.90
N GLY A 243 -24.47 -1.54 6.89
CA GLY A 243 -25.03 -1.00 8.12
C GLY A 243 -25.29 -2.03 9.24
N ASP A 244 -25.09 -3.33 8.99
CA ASP A 244 -25.23 -4.35 10.04
C ASP A 244 -24.05 -4.29 11.02
N PHE A 245 -24.23 -3.54 12.11
CA PHE A 245 -23.20 -3.29 13.10
C PHE A 245 -22.71 -4.56 13.81
N LEU A 246 -23.62 -5.43 14.26
CA LEU A 246 -23.26 -6.62 15.04
C LEU A 246 -22.53 -7.65 14.17
N ASN A 247 -23.03 -7.89 12.96
CA ASN A 247 -22.34 -8.74 12.00
C ASN A 247 -20.96 -8.17 11.66
N SER A 248 -20.86 -6.86 11.49
CA SER A 248 -19.59 -6.19 11.19
C SER A 248 -18.55 -6.34 12.30
N LEU A 249 -18.95 -6.23 13.57
CA LEU A 249 -18.05 -6.47 14.70
C LEU A 249 -17.49 -7.90 14.70
N LYS A 250 -18.36 -8.88 14.48
CA LYS A 250 -18.02 -10.31 14.48
C LYS A 250 -17.09 -10.66 13.31
N GLU A 251 -17.48 -10.31 12.09
CA GLU A 251 -16.72 -10.64 10.89
C GLU A 251 -15.38 -9.90 10.86
N ALA A 252 -15.33 -8.65 11.33
CA ALA A 252 -14.05 -7.94 11.47
C ALA A 252 -13.08 -8.62 12.43
N PHE A 253 -13.59 -9.16 13.54
CA PHE A 253 -12.77 -9.93 14.48
C PHE A 253 -12.26 -11.22 13.83
N LEU A 254 -13.16 -12.00 13.21
CA LEU A 254 -12.81 -13.27 12.56
C LEU A 254 -11.79 -13.07 11.44
N PHE A 255 -12.08 -12.18 10.48
CA PHE A 255 -11.19 -11.92 9.35
C PHE A 255 -9.91 -11.20 9.76
N GLY A 256 -9.95 -10.37 10.80
CA GLY A 256 -8.76 -9.80 11.42
C GLY A 256 -7.83 -10.88 11.96
N LEU A 257 -8.36 -11.87 12.69
CA LEU A 257 -7.58 -13.02 13.18
C LEU A 257 -7.04 -13.87 12.04
N ILE A 258 -7.83 -14.12 10.99
CA ILE A 258 -7.36 -14.85 9.79
C ILE A 258 -6.22 -14.07 9.12
N GLY A 259 -6.35 -12.76 8.97
CA GLY A 259 -5.32 -11.90 8.41
C GLY A 259 -4.02 -11.95 9.20
N LEU A 260 -4.08 -11.82 10.53
CA LEU A 260 -2.93 -11.96 11.41
C LEU A 260 -2.32 -13.36 11.35
N GLY A 261 -3.15 -14.40 11.33
CA GLY A 261 -2.72 -15.79 11.19
C GLY A 261 -1.97 -16.04 9.88
N ARG A 262 -2.37 -15.41 8.77
CA ARG A 262 -1.63 -15.44 7.50
C ARG A 262 -0.28 -14.74 7.63
N LEU A 263 -0.27 -13.50 8.13
CA LEU A 263 0.94 -12.70 8.30
C LEU A 263 2.03 -13.43 9.10
N PHE A 264 1.67 -14.08 10.20
CA PHE A 264 2.65 -14.79 11.05
C PHE A 264 3.05 -16.18 10.55
N ARG A 265 2.34 -16.75 9.57
CA ARG A 265 2.72 -18.02 8.93
C ARG A 265 3.78 -17.83 7.86
N GLU A 266 3.87 -16.64 7.29
CA GLU A 266 4.81 -16.37 6.23
C GLU A 266 6.25 -16.21 6.78
N PRO A 267 7.23 -16.84 6.13
CA PRO A 267 8.59 -16.91 6.65
C PRO A 267 9.31 -15.56 6.67
N ALA A 268 8.93 -14.63 5.77
CA ALA A 268 9.60 -13.34 5.68
C ALA A 268 9.27 -12.44 6.87
N THR A 269 8.03 -12.48 7.38
CA THR A 269 7.61 -11.75 8.58
C THR A 269 8.44 -12.11 9.80
N GLY A 270 8.54 -13.39 10.14
CA GLY A 270 9.32 -13.85 11.31
C GLY A 270 10.81 -13.53 11.17
N THR A 271 11.37 -13.77 9.98
CA THR A 271 12.77 -13.46 9.65
C THR A 271 13.06 -11.97 9.80
N TRP A 272 12.16 -11.11 9.32
CA TRP A 272 12.27 -9.65 9.42
C TRP A 272 12.22 -9.16 10.86
N LEU A 273 11.23 -9.57 11.65
CA LEU A 273 11.08 -9.11 13.03
C LEU A 273 12.26 -9.54 13.90
N LEU A 274 12.76 -10.77 13.72
CA LEU A 274 13.97 -11.23 14.40
C LEU A 274 15.18 -10.38 14.03
N PHE A 275 15.35 -10.07 12.76
CA PHE A 275 16.45 -9.23 12.29
C PHE A 275 16.40 -7.81 12.84
N VAL A 276 15.20 -7.20 12.88
CA VAL A 276 15.00 -5.88 13.49
C VAL A 276 15.44 -5.90 14.95
N VAL A 277 15.08 -6.94 15.71
CA VAL A 277 15.53 -7.11 17.10
C VAL A 277 17.06 -7.18 17.18
N LEU A 278 17.68 -8.07 16.40
CA LEU A 278 19.13 -8.28 16.42
C LEU A 278 19.90 -7.01 16.03
N VAL A 279 19.55 -6.37 14.91
CA VAL A 279 20.20 -5.13 14.45
C VAL A 279 20.05 -4.02 15.47
N THR A 280 18.85 -3.85 16.03
CA THR A 280 18.59 -2.78 17.02
C THR A 280 19.42 -2.97 18.29
N THR A 281 19.66 -4.21 18.72
CA THR A 281 20.47 -4.48 19.91
C THR A 281 21.96 -4.18 19.73
N VAL A 282 22.49 -4.43 18.52
CA VAL A 282 23.93 -4.26 18.21
C VAL A 282 24.26 -2.78 17.98
N LEU A 283 23.34 -2.02 17.38
CA LEU A 283 23.59 -0.62 17.05
C LEU A 283 23.65 0.31 18.28
N PRO A 284 24.46 1.38 18.25
CA PRO A 284 24.52 2.38 19.31
C PRO A 284 23.19 3.11 19.50
N GLN A 285 22.74 3.26 20.75
CA GLN A 285 21.45 3.85 21.10
C GLN A 285 21.63 5.20 21.83
N PRO A 286 20.79 6.22 21.53
CA PRO A 286 20.64 7.37 22.41
C PRO A 286 19.94 6.93 23.70
N ASN A 287 20.43 7.36 24.87
CA ASN A 287 19.85 7.03 26.17
C ASN A 287 18.82 8.08 26.64
N CYS A 288 17.93 8.53 25.75
CA CYS A 288 17.04 9.66 26.05
C CYS A 288 15.81 9.30 26.90
N VAL A 289 15.30 8.06 26.81
CA VAL A 289 14.07 7.65 27.51
C VAL A 289 14.28 6.34 28.27
N GLY A 290 13.73 6.26 29.49
CA GLY A 290 13.82 5.09 30.36
C GLY A 290 13.15 3.83 29.79
N SER A 291 13.66 2.66 30.19
CA SER A 291 13.18 1.35 29.71
C SER A 291 11.67 1.13 29.93
N ARG A 292 11.08 1.64 31.02
CA ARG A 292 9.64 1.57 31.28
C ARG A 292 8.82 2.26 30.19
N ASN A 293 9.18 3.48 29.83
CA ASN A 293 8.47 4.27 28.83
C ASN A 293 8.63 3.66 27.43
N ARG A 294 9.82 3.12 27.11
CA ARG A 294 10.01 2.36 25.86
C ARG A 294 9.10 1.14 25.75
N LYS A 295 8.91 0.37 26.83
CA LYS A 295 7.97 -0.77 26.85
C LYS A 295 6.52 -0.32 26.66
N PHE A 296 6.13 0.76 27.34
CA PHE A 296 4.80 1.35 27.18
C PHE A 296 4.57 1.79 25.73
N LEU A 297 5.53 2.48 25.13
CA LEU A 297 5.47 2.91 23.73
C LEU A 297 5.39 1.70 22.79
N ALA A 298 6.21 0.67 22.99
CA ALA A 298 6.19 -0.55 22.18
C ALA A 298 4.83 -1.25 22.23
N ALA A 299 4.25 -1.41 23.43
CA ALA A 299 2.93 -2.00 23.59
C ALA A 299 1.82 -1.14 22.95
N GLY A 300 1.91 0.19 23.13
CA GLY A 300 0.96 1.14 22.53
C GLY A 300 0.99 1.11 21.01
N VAL A 301 2.19 1.07 20.40
CA VAL A 301 2.34 0.99 18.94
C VAL A 301 1.73 -0.31 18.41
N ALA A 302 2.02 -1.45 19.04
CA ALA A 302 1.43 -2.74 18.66
C ALA A 302 -0.10 -2.70 18.78
N LEU A 303 -0.63 -2.15 19.89
CA LEU A 303 -2.07 -2.07 20.12
C LEU A 303 -2.77 -1.18 19.09
N ILE A 304 -2.21 -0.02 18.76
CA ILE A 304 -2.77 0.89 17.74
C ILE A 304 -2.77 0.22 16.38
N SER A 305 -1.69 -0.45 16.00
CA SER A 305 -1.59 -1.11 14.70
C SER A 305 -2.55 -2.29 14.57
N LEU A 306 -2.67 -3.12 15.61
CA LEU A 306 -3.62 -4.25 15.62
C LEU A 306 -5.08 -3.77 15.72
N GLY A 307 -5.34 -2.76 16.55
CA GLY A 307 -6.66 -2.14 16.65
C GLY A 307 -7.07 -1.42 15.36
N GLY A 308 -6.12 -0.77 14.69
CA GLY A 308 -6.32 -0.17 13.37
C GLY A 308 -6.65 -1.22 12.32
N ALA A 309 -5.94 -2.36 12.30
CA ALA A 309 -6.27 -3.47 11.42
C ALA A 309 -7.71 -3.94 11.62
N TYR A 310 -8.09 -4.25 12.87
CA TYR A 310 -9.46 -4.61 13.23
C TYR A 310 -10.46 -3.56 12.73
N PHE A 311 -10.17 -2.29 12.97
CA PHE A 311 -11.03 -1.18 12.54
C PHE A 311 -11.17 -1.09 11.01
N GLY A 312 -10.10 -1.34 10.25
CA GLY A 312 -10.16 -1.37 8.79
C GLY A 312 -11.10 -2.46 8.27
N TYR A 313 -11.03 -3.67 8.85
CA TYR A 313 -11.99 -4.73 8.55
C TYR A 313 -13.42 -4.35 8.95
N PHE A 314 -13.60 -3.75 10.14
CA PHE A 314 -14.91 -3.31 10.64
C PHE A 314 -15.55 -2.27 9.72
N VAL A 315 -14.85 -1.20 9.36
CA VAL A 315 -15.39 -0.13 8.52
C VAL A 315 -15.81 -0.66 7.16
N HIS A 316 -15.00 -1.52 6.54
CA HIS A 316 -15.36 -2.07 5.24
C HIS A 316 -16.56 -3.02 5.33
N GLN A 317 -16.56 -3.92 6.31
CA GLN A 317 -17.67 -4.84 6.54
C GLN A 317 -18.96 -4.08 6.86
N TYR A 318 -18.88 -2.98 7.61
CA TYR A 318 -20.01 -2.10 7.89
C TYR A 318 -20.50 -1.39 6.63
N ALA A 319 -19.58 -0.94 5.77
CA ALA A 319 -19.93 -0.23 4.54
C ALA A 319 -20.51 -1.13 3.45
N THR A 320 -20.06 -2.38 3.33
CA THR A 320 -20.38 -3.25 2.18
C THR A 320 -21.01 -4.58 2.55
N GLY A 321 -21.01 -4.97 3.83
CA GLY A 321 -21.41 -6.30 4.26
C GLY A 321 -20.49 -7.43 3.76
N ASN A 322 -19.37 -7.09 3.14
CA ASN A 322 -18.42 -8.03 2.56
C ASN A 322 -17.06 -7.94 3.26
N ARG A 323 -16.29 -9.04 3.17
CA ARG A 323 -14.91 -9.07 3.63
C ARG A 323 -14.11 -7.94 2.98
N LEU A 324 -13.21 -7.32 3.77
CA LEU A 324 -12.24 -6.33 3.30
C LEU A 324 -11.58 -6.76 1.99
N VAL A 325 -11.73 -5.96 0.94
CA VAL A 325 -11.12 -6.21 -0.38
C VAL A 325 -9.60 -6.25 -0.31
N GLU A 326 -8.94 -7.03 -1.18
CA GLU A 326 -7.49 -7.29 -1.10
C GLU A 326 -6.63 -6.02 -1.19
N ARG A 327 -6.96 -5.09 -2.09
CA ARG A 327 -6.37 -3.74 -2.14
C ARG A 327 -6.33 -3.01 -0.79
N ALA A 328 -7.39 -3.12 0.01
CA ALA A 328 -7.46 -2.49 1.33
C ALA A 328 -6.73 -3.31 2.40
N GLN A 329 -6.69 -4.64 2.25
CA GLN A 329 -5.84 -5.50 3.09
C GLN A 329 -4.35 -5.16 2.91
N ASN A 330 -3.90 -4.72 1.73
CA ASN A 330 -2.51 -4.27 1.52
C ASN A 330 -2.16 -3.06 2.41
N GLU A 331 -3.05 -2.07 2.55
CA GLU A 331 -2.82 -0.94 3.47
C GLU A 331 -2.77 -1.39 4.93
N VAL A 332 -3.67 -2.28 5.33
CA VAL A 332 -3.65 -2.89 6.68
C VAL A 332 -2.34 -3.63 6.93
N LEU A 333 -1.85 -4.41 5.96
CA LEU A 333 -0.56 -5.11 6.04
C LEU A 333 0.58 -4.10 6.29
N VAL A 334 0.65 -3.03 5.50
CA VAL A 334 1.70 -2.01 5.65
C VAL A 334 1.65 -1.40 7.04
N PHE A 335 0.47 -1.04 7.53
CA PHE A 335 0.31 -0.43 8.86
C PHE A 335 0.65 -1.39 10.01
N VAL A 336 0.21 -2.65 9.93
CA VAL A 336 0.47 -3.67 10.95
C VAL A 336 1.94 -4.06 10.99
N LEU A 337 2.52 -4.43 9.84
CA LEU A 337 3.91 -4.86 9.80
C LEU A 337 4.85 -3.71 10.18
N PHE A 338 4.51 -2.47 9.82
CA PHE A 338 5.22 -1.29 10.33
C PHE A 338 5.14 -1.18 11.85
N GLY A 339 3.94 -1.25 12.43
CA GLY A 339 3.74 -1.19 13.87
C GLY A 339 4.49 -2.28 14.63
N LEU A 340 4.45 -3.51 14.12
CA LEU A 340 5.20 -4.65 14.68
C LEU A 340 6.72 -4.41 14.57
N THR A 341 7.19 -3.87 13.46
CA THR A 341 8.61 -3.51 13.26
C THR A 341 9.07 -2.49 14.30
N MET A 342 8.29 -1.41 14.49
CA MET A 342 8.59 -0.39 15.49
C MET A 342 8.52 -0.93 16.91
N SER A 343 7.51 -1.74 17.21
CA SER A 343 7.34 -2.35 18.52
C SER A 343 8.50 -3.30 18.85
N ALA A 344 8.93 -4.10 17.87
CA ALA A 344 10.09 -4.99 17.99
C ALA A 344 11.38 -4.19 18.23
N ALA A 345 11.60 -3.10 17.50
CA ALA A 345 12.75 -2.22 17.72
C ALA A 345 12.72 -1.58 19.12
N LEU A 346 11.58 -1.03 19.55
CA LEU A 346 11.43 -0.41 20.87
C LEU A 346 11.62 -1.43 22.02
N PHE A 347 11.08 -2.64 21.88
CA PHE A 347 11.30 -3.72 22.85
C PHE A 347 12.77 -4.16 22.88
N ALA A 348 13.42 -4.30 21.72
CA ALA A 348 14.83 -4.63 21.63
C ALA A 348 15.70 -3.60 22.38
N ARG A 349 15.38 -2.30 22.25
CA ARG A 349 16.03 -1.22 23.01
C ARG A 349 15.77 -1.30 24.50
N ALA A 350 14.52 -1.59 24.89
CA ALA A 350 14.13 -1.66 26.30
C ALA A 350 14.76 -2.84 27.06
N TYR A 351 15.05 -3.94 26.35
CA TYR A 351 15.63 -5.18 26.88
C TYR A 351 17.07 -5.43 26.42
N ARG A 352 17.75 -4.40 25.89
CA ARG A 352 19.07 -4.52 25.25
C ARG A 352 20.06 -5.31 26.10
N ASP A 353 20.24 -4.97 27.38
CA ASP A 353 21.23 -5.65 28.24
C ASP A 353 20.95 -7.15 28.39
N ARG A 354 19.68 -7.55 28.46
CA ARG A 354 19.29 -8.97 28.57
C ARG A 354 19.54 -9.71 27.26
N ILE A 355 19.17 -9.08 26.13
CA ILE A 355 19.35 -9.68 24.80
C ILE A 355 20.85 -9.75 24.47
N CYS A 356 21.62 -8.71 24.75
CA CYS A 356 23.08 -8.70 24.58
C CYS A 356 23.73 -9.84 25.36
N LYS A 357 23.37 -10.06 26.64
CA LYS A 357 23.89 -11.19 27.43
C LYS A 357 23.60 -12.53 26.77
N LEU A 358 22.39 -12.72 26.24
CA LEU A 358 21.99 -13.95 25.55
C LEU A 358 22.74 -14.14 24.23
N VAL A 359 22.96 -13.07 23.48
CA VAL A 359 23.71 -13.08 22.22
C VAL A 359 25.21 -13.29 22.46
N THR A 360 25.81 -12.67 23.47
CA THR A 360 27.23 -12.84 23.81
C THR A 360 27.55 -14.17 24.49
N ALA A 361 26.53 -14.89 24.96
CA ALA A 361 26.69 -16.26 25.44
C ALA A 361 26.96 -17.26 24.30
N LEU A 362 26.78 -16.86 23.03
CA LEU A 362 27.20 -17.65 21.88
C LEU A 362 28.73 -17.63 21.77
N PRO A 363 29.40 -18.78 21.59
CA PRO A 363 30.86 -18.89 21.54
C PRO A 363 31.41 -18.44 20.17
N LEU A 364 31.08 -17.23 19.72
CA LEU A 364 31.55 -16.66 18.46
C LEU A 364 32.36 -15.38 18.71
N PRO A 365 33.55 -15.23 18.09
CA PRO A 365 34.30 -13.97 18.15
C PRO A 365 33.45 -12.81 17.62
N SER A 366 33.55 -11.64 18.23
CA SER A 366 32.80 -10.42 17.84
C SER A 366 33.05 -10.02 16.38
N SER A 367 34.26 -10.25 15.86
CA SER A 367 34.63 -10.03 14.45
C SER A 367 33.87 -10.96 13.49
N VAL A 368 33.64 -12.21 13.89
CA VAL A 368 32.88 -13.19 13.11
C VAL A 368 31.39 -12.84 13.15
N MET A 369 30.88 -12.40 14.30
CA MET A 369 29.47 -11.98 14.42
C MET A 369 29.12 -10.79 13.50
N GLY A 370 30.02 -9.83 13.32
CA GLY A 370 29.81 -8.66 12.45
C GLY A 370 29.61 -9.01 10.97
N ILE A 371 30.18 -10.13 10.51
CA ILE A 371 30.08 -10.60 9.12
C ILE A 371 29.02 -11.69 8.98
N ALA A 372 28.98 -12.64 9.92
CA ALA A 372 28.08 -13.77 9.88
C ALA A 372 26.61 -13.36 9.99
N VAL A 373 26.27 -12.38 10.84
CA VAL A 373 24.88 -11.96 11.05
C VAL A 373 24.25 -11.39 9.76
N PRO A 374 24.86 -10.42 9.05
CA PRO A 374 24.33 -9.94 7.78
C PRO A 374 24.28 -10.99 6.67
N LEU A 375 25.19 -11.97 6.67
CA LEU A 375 25.20 -13.07 5.69
C LEU A 375 24.10 -14.09 5.97
N ILE A 376 23.99 -14.58 7.19
CA ILE A 376 22.93 -15.50 7.62
C ILE A 376 21.57 -14.85 7.38
N PHE A 377 21.41 -13.58 7.75
CA PHE A 377 20.16 -12.87 7.48
C PHE A 377 19.92 -12.66 5.98
N GLY A 378 20.96 -12.30 5.21
CA GLY A 378 20.83 -12.18 3.77
C GLY A 378 20.38 -13.50 3.12
N ALA A 379 20.92 -14.63 3.60
CA ALA A 379 20.57 -15.97 3.14
C ALA A 379 19.14 -16.36 3.56
N SER A 380 18.78 -16.15 4.82
CA SER A 380 17.43 -16.47 5.32
C SER A 380 16.37 -15.61 4.63
N LEU A 381 16.65 -14.32 4.41
CA LEU A 381 15.79 -13.42 3.67
C LEU A 381 15.67 -13.87 2.20
N ALA A 382 16.76 -14.29 1.56
CA ALA A 382 16.69 -14.81 0.18
C ALA A 382 15.79 -16.04 0.08
N VAL A 383 15.93 -16.98 1.03
CA VAL A 383 15.07 -18.18 1.11
C VAL A 383 13.62 -17.77 1.39
N ALA A 384 13.38 -16.88 2.34
CA ALA A 384 12.05 -16.42 2.70
C ALA A 384 11.34 -15.71 1.52
N LEU A 385 12.02 -14.79 0.83
CA LEU A 385 11.49 -14.13 -0.35
C LEU A 385 11.26 -15.12 -1.50
N HIS A 386 12.14 -16.10 -1.66
CA HIS A 386 11.97 -17.14 -2.67
C HIS A 386 10.72 -17.99 -2.40
N TYR A 387 10.49 -18.44 -1.18
CA TYR A 387 9.35 -19.29 -0.84
C TYR A 387 8.09 -18.55 -0.38
N SER A 388 8.12 -17.21 -0.34
CA SER A 388 6.93 -16.39 -0.10
C SER A 388 5.85 -16.64 -1.17
N LYS A 389 4.59 -16.38 -0.81
CA LYS A 389 3.45 -16.41 -1.74
C LYS A 389 3.77 -15.70 -3.05
N VAL A 390 4.19 -14.43 -2.97
CA VAL A 390 4.48 -13.61 -4.15
C VAL A 390 5.70 -14.13 -4.91
N GLY A 391 6.74 -14.58 -4.21
CA GLY A 391 7.91 -15.17 -4.84
C GLY A 391 7.56 -16.40 -5.68
N MET A 392 6.68 -17.27 -5.18
CA MET A 392 6.17 -18.43 -5.92
C MET A 392 5.31 -18.02 -7.11
N GLN A 393 4.38 -17.08 -6.89
CA GLN A 393 3.47 -16.57 -7.92
C GLN A 393 4.22 -15.96 -9.13
N ILE A 394 5.21 -15.11 -8.88
CA ILE A 394 6.05 -14.52 -9.95
C ILE A 394 6.79 -15.60 -10.74
N ARG A 395 7.18 -16.71 -10.11
CA ARG A 395 7.85 -17.80 -10.81
C ARG A 395 6.89 -18.64 -11.63
N SER A 396 5.70 -18.92 -11.10
CA SER A 396 4.70 -19.74 -11.82
C SER A 396 4.12 -19.01 -13.03
N GLU A 397 3.98 -17.69 -12.97
CA GLU A 397 3.38 -16.86 -14.03
C GLU A 397 4.44 -16.24 -14.97
N ARG A 398 5.72 -16.60 -14.82
CA ARG A 398 6.83 -15.92 -15.52
C ARG A 398 6.66 -15.88 -17.03
N ASP A 399 6.24 -17.01 -17.60
CA ASP A 399 6.12 -17.16 -19.05
C ASP A 399 4.83 -16.53 -19.60
N ASP A 400 3.88 -16.21 -18.72
CA ASP A 400 2.59 -15.59 -19.07
C ASP A 400 2.72 -14.07 -19.24
N PHE A 401 3.66 -13.41 -18.55
CA PHE A 401 3.75 -11.94 -18.53
C PHE A 401 3.96 -11.31 -19.90
N SER A 402 4.86 -11.86 -20.71
CA SER A 402 5.11 -11.34 -22.05
C SER A 402 3.97 -11.62 -23.01
N VAL A 403 3.32 -12.78 -22.88
CA VAL A 403 2.14 -13.14 -23.69
C VAL A 403 0.99 -12.19 -23.40
N PHE A 404 0.66 -12.01 -22.11
CA PHE A 404 -0.35 -11.06 -21.64
C PHE A 404 -0.12 -9.66 -22.20
N TRP A 405 1.12 -9.16 -22.11
CA TRP A 405 1.44 -7.82 -22.59
C TRP A 405 1.32 -7.68 -24.11
N LEU A 406 1.79 -8.68 -24.88
CA LEU A 406 1.66 -8.66 -26.34
C LEU A 406 0.19 -8.65 -26.77
N GLU A 407 -0.64 -9.50 -26.16
CA GLU A 407 -2.09 -9.54 -26.41
C GLU A 407 -2.76 -8.22 -26.02
N SER A 408 -2.35 -7.61 -24.91
CA SER A 408 -2.83 -6.30 -24.47
C SER A 408 -2.47 -5.19 -25.46
N MET A 409 -1.25 -5.21 -26.01
CA MET A 409 -0.79 -4.23 -27.00
C MET A 409 -1.51 -4.42 -28.34
N GLU A 410 -1.71 -5.67 -28.77
CA GLU A 410 -2.48 -5.98 -29.98
C GLU A 410 -3.92 -5.51 -29.85
N ARG A 411 -4.56 -5.76 -28.71
CA ARG A 411 -5.88 -5.24 -28.37
C ARG A 411 -5.91 -3.71 -28.42
N HIS A 412 -4.97 -3.05 -27.77
CA HIS A 412 -4.86 -1.60 -27.76
C HIS A 412 -4.74 -1.02 -29.18
N ALA A 413 -3.88 -1.62 -30.01
CA ALA A 413 -3.70 -1.23 -31.40
C ALA A 413 -5.00 -1.43 -32.20
N ARG A 414 -5.70 -2.55 -32.02
CA ARG A 414 -6.97 -2.84 -32.70
C ARG A 414 -8.07 -1.84 -32.32
N LEU A 415 -8.20 -1.53 -31.03
CA LEU A 415 -9.17 -0.54 -30.55
C LEU A 415 -8.91 0.86 -31.11
N THR A 416 -7.63 1.22 -31.24
CA THR A 416 -7.20 2.54 -31.73
C THR A 416 -7.31 2.68 -33.24
N LEU A 417 -6.91 1.66 -33.99
CA LEU A 417 -6.71 1.74 -35.45
C LEU A 417 -7.90 1.22 -36.25
N SER A 418 -8.75 0.36 -35.69
CA SER A 418 -9.89 -0.19 -36.43
C SER A 418 -10.94 0.90 -36.69
N PRO A 419 -11.48 1.02 -37.92
CA PRO A 419 -12.59 1.92 -38.21
C PRO A 419 -13.95 1.37 -37.72
N GLU A 420 -14.03 0.08 -37.39
CA GLU A 420 -15.27 -0.56 -36.95
C GLU A 420 -15.77 0.03 -35.63
N GLN A 421 -17.08 0.25 -35.54
CA GLN A 421 -17.74 0.84 -34.37
C GLN A 421 -18.23 -0.22 -33.38
N ARG A 422 -18.53 -1.43 -33.85
CA ARG A 422 -18.87 -2.60 -33.03
C ARG A 422 -17.75 -3.60 -33.16
N LEU A 423 -17.00 -3.80 -32.08
CA LEU A 423 -15.78 -4.60 -32.10
C LEU A 423 -15.92 -5.85 -31.24
N VAL A 424 -15.56 -6.99 -31.84
CA VAL A 424 -15.27 -8.22 -31.10
C VAL A 424 -13.78 -8.22 -30.78
N VAL A 425 -13.44 -8.27 -29.50
CA VAL A 425 -12.06 -8.22 -29.02
C VAL A 425 -11.73 -9.54 -28.35
N ALA A 426 -10.65 -10.19 -28.79
CA ALA A 426 -10.21 -11.45 -28.19
C ALA A 426 -9.88 -11.28 -26.70
N GLN A 427 -10.37 -12.23 -25.90
CA GLN A 427 -9.91 -12.38 -24.52
C GLN A 427 -8.43 -12.80 -24.49
N HIS A 428 -7.75 -12.47 -23.39
CA HIS A 428 -6.39 -12.92 -23.16
C HIS A 428 -6.36 -14.45 -23.04
N THR A 429 -5.31 -15.09 -23.56
CA THR A 429 -5.13 -16.54 -23.42
C THR A 429 -4.52 -16.92 -22.08
N VAL A 430 -3.87 -15.95 -21.42
CA VAL A 430 -3.23 -16.09 -20.12
C VAL A 430 -3.78 -15.05 -19.15
N HIS A 431 -3.84 -15.40 -17.86
CA HIS A 431 -4.40 -14.53 -16.81
C HIS A 431 -3.45 -14.45 -15.62
N PRO A 432 -2.28 -13.80 -15.77
CA PRO A 432 -1.34 -13.63 -14.66
C PRO A 432 -2.00 -12.82 -13.55
N THR A 433 -2.29 -13.45 -12.42
CA THR A 433 -2.99 -12.82 -11.28
C THR A 433 -2.14 -11.72 -10.61
N THR A 434 -0.85 -11.64 -10.93
CA THR A 434 0.00 -10.50 -10.55
C THR A 434 -0.25 -9.24 -11.36
N LEU A 435 -0.77 -9.33 -12.59
CA LEU A 435 -0.91 -8.21 -13.51
C LEU A 435 -2.34 -7.97 -13.99
N MET A 436 -3.28 -8.85 -13.68
CA MET A 436 -4.65 -8.75 -14.18
C MET A 436 -5.67 -9.35 -13.19
N ASN A 437 -6.82 -8.69 -13.05
CA ASN A 437 -7.95 -9.19 -12.26
C ASN A 437 -9.20 -9.51 -13.10
N SER A 438 -9.36 -8.89 -14.27
CA SER A 438 -10.59 -9.02 -15.07
C SER A 438 -10.34 -8.76 -16.55
N ASP A 439 -11.10 -9.43 -17.42
CA ASP A 439 -11.06 -9.22 -18.87
C ASP A 439 -12.38 -8.64 -19.42
N VAL A 440 -12.39 -8.37 -20.72
CA VAL A 440 -13.62 -8.10 -21.49
C VAL A 440 -14.61 -9.26 -21.38
N THR A 441 -15.89 -8.92 -21.36
CA THR A 441 -16.99 -9.89 -21.20
C THR A 441 -17.91 -9.92 -22.42
N ASP A 442 -18.85 -10.84 -22.47
CA ASP A 442 -19.86 -10.88 -23.54
C ASP A 442 -20.89 -9.75 -23.43
N ASN A 443 -20.97 -9.05 -22.30
CA ASN A 443 -21.94 -7.99 -22.08
C ASN A 443 -21.34 -6.60 -22.40
N PRO A 444 -21.77 -5.93 -23.49
CA PRO A 444 -21.21 -4.64 -23.88
C PRO A 444 -21.57 -3.50 -22.93
N GLY A 445 -22.64 -3.63 -22.14
CA GLY A 445 -23.10 -2.62 -21.19
C GLY A 445 -22.50 -2.75 -19.79
N ARG A 446 -21.54 -3.66 -19.60
CA ARG A 446 -20.92 -3.94 -18.30
C ARG A 446 -19.44 -3.58 -18.33
N LEU A 447 -18.92 -3.11 -17.20
CA LEU A 447 -17.49 -2.95 -16.97
C LEU A 447 -16.74 -4.28 -17.27
N PRO A 448 -15.58 -4.22 -17.96
CA PRO A 448 -14.91 -3.02 -18.45
C PRO A 448 -15.39 -2.52 -19.83
N ASN A 449 -16.21 -3.30 -20.55
CA ASN A 449 -16.53 -3.09 -21.95
C ASN A 449 -17.12 -1.71 -22.26
N ASP A 450 -18.04 -1.22 -21.43
CA ASP A 450 -18.71 0.06 -21.64
C ASP A 450 -17.72 1.24 -21.54
N CYS A 451 -16.80 1.19 -20.58
CA CYS A 451 -15.76 2.21 -20.42
C CYS A 451 -14.68 2.14 -21.50
N ILE A 452 -14.29 0.94 -21.92
CA ILE A 452 -13.37 0.79 -23.06
C ILE A 452 -14.05 1.35 -24.31
N ALA A 453 -15.31 1.02 -24.57
CA ALA A 453 -16.04 1.50 -25.74
C ALA A 453 -16.11 3.03 -25.77
N ARG A 454 -16.45 3.67 -24.65
CA ARG A 454 -16.47 5.14 -24.53
C ARG A 454 -15.10 5.76 -24.77
N LEU A 455 -14.05 5.26 -24.11
CA LEU A 455 -12.70 5.82 -24.23
C LEU A 455 -12.18 5.78 -25.68
N TYR A 456 -12.43 4.70 -26.39
CA TYR A 456 -11.99 4.50 -27.78
C TYR A 456 -13.03 4.94 -28.83
N GLN A 457 -14.10 5.61 -28.41
CA GLN A 457 -15.18 6.10 -29.28
C GLN A 457 -15.76 4.99 -30.17
N LYS A 458 -16.12 3.87 -29.56
CA LYS A 458 -16.79 2.72 -30.15
C LYS A 458 -18.25 2.66 -29.68
N GLU A 459 -19.13 2.16 -30.54
CA GLU A 459 -20.54 1.91 -30.19
C GLU A 459 -20.64 0.74 -29.21
N SER A 460 -19.91 -0.34 -29.44
CA SER A 460 -19.90 -1.49 -28.54
C SER A 460 -18.61 -2.31 -28.63
N ILE A 461 -18.27 -2.97 -27.52
CA ILE A 461 -17.18 -3.94 -27.42
C ILE A 461 -17.74 -5.20 -26.74
N VAL A 462 -17.45 -6.35 -27.32
CA VAL A 462 -17.79 -7.67 -26.75
C VAL A 462 -16.60 -8.60 -26.82
N ALA A 463 -16.55 -9.57 -25.90
CA ALA A 463 -15.53 -10.60 -25.90
C ALA A 463 -15.64 -11.50 -27.15
N GLY A 464 -14.49 -11.79 -27.74
CA GLY A 464 -14.29 -12.83 -28.75
C GLY A 464 -13.47 -13.99 -28.21
N PRO A 465 -13.35 -15.09 -28.97
CA PRO A 465 -12.59 -16.25 -28.55
C PRO A 465 -11.13 -15.90 -28.24
N ALA A 466 -10.59 -16.50 -27.17
CA ALA A 466 -9.23 -16.24 -26.73
C ALA A 466 -8.20 -16.53 -27.84
N GLY A 467 -7.21 -15.64 -27.99
CA GLY A 467 -6.09 -15.82 -28.93
C GLY A 467 -6.45 -15.74 -30.42
N THR A 468 -7.68 -15.38 -30.78
CA THR A 468 -8.06 -15.21 -32.20
C THR A 468 -7.78 -13.78 -32.67
N SER A 469 -6.73 -13.63 -33.48
CA SER A 469 -6.48 -12.41 -34.26
C SER A 469 -7.39 -12.30 -35.50
N SER A 470 -8.30 -13.26 -35.71
CA SER A 470 -9.14 -13.33 -36.90
C SER A 470 -10.47 -12.59 -36.75
N VAL A 471 -10.77 -11.83 -37.81
CA VAL A 471 -11.98 -11.05 -38.06
C VAL A 471 -13.23 -11.88 -37.82
N GLN A 472 -13.97 -11.56 -36.76
CA GLN A 472 -15.38 -11.93 -36.62
C GLN A 472 -16.19 -10.66 -36.39
N ARG A 473 -17.17 -10.42 -37.27
CA ARG A 473 -18.21 -9.40 -37.05
C ARG A 473 -19.11 -9.88 -35.92
N ALA A 474 -19.43 -8.98 -34.99
CA ALA A 474 -20.63 -9.15 -34.17
C ALA A 474 -21.82 -8.77 -35.06
N ASP A 475 -22.67 -9.75 -35.37
CA ASP A 475 -23.95 -9.51 -36.04
C ASP A 475 -24.95 -8.81 -35.11
#